data_AF-A0A558ZQP7-F1
#
_entry.id   AF-A0A558ZQP7-F1
#
_cell.length_a   1.000
_cell.length_b   1.000
_cell.length_c   1.000
_cell.angle_alpha   90.00
_cell.angle_beta   90.00
_cell.angle_gamma   90.00
#
_symmetry.space_group_name_H-M   'P 1'
#
loop_
_entity.id
_entity.type
_entity.pdbx_description
1 polymer ?
#
loop_
_entity_poly.entity_id
_entity_poly.type
_entity_poly.pdbx_seq_one_letter_code
_entity_poly.pdbx_strand_id
1 'polypeptide(L)'
;MKLYQINDGIQIFESSNLEKIVIRNYRNGKKITIDHQPLLKKLLLFLEVPKREEEILLYLPELSNKTLRSVLTNFMSLNIIHCQDTLIIHKKINILIIGLGTTGGYLADGLCRSNINSKLFLLDKDRVDETNVGRQIYLRDDIGQYKVDVFKQKFSDKEIKVFKIFINSKKDLEKICKREGIDLVIQCGDSPSPRELGKIVNTVCDTLQIPYIVNTGYMSNVVPLPEFYYPNNRYNFNYKHQFSDEKLLFSQVLSKADYMVAIQSSFVMLM
;
A
#
# COMPACT_ATOMS: atom_id res chain seq x y z
N MET A 1 11.99 -4.69 -26.02
CA MET A 1 10.92 -4.60 -27.04
C MET A 1 9.68 -4.14 -26.33
N LYS A 2 8.93 -3.21 -26.95
CA LYS A 2 7.74 -2.62 -26.34
C LYS A 2 6.61 -3.64 -26.21
N LEU A 3 5.99 -3.66 -25.05
CA LEU A 3 4.80 -4.44 -24.74
C LEU A 3 3.62 -3.50 -24.55
N TYR A 4 2.51 -3.81 -25.19
CA TYR A 4 1.27 -3.05 -25.13
C TYR A 4 0.21 -3.83 -24.35
N GLN A 5 -0.49 -3.15 -23.45
CA GLN A 5 -1.58 -3.73 -22.68
C GLN A 5 -2.61 -2.66 -22.35
N ILE A 6 -3.88 -3.04 -22.28
CA ILE A 6 -4.94 -2.19 -21.73
C ILE A 6 -4.58 -1.73 -20.31
N ASN A 7 -4.83 -0.46 -20.02
CA ASN A 7 -4.67 0.09 -18.69
C ASN A 7 -5.67 -0.53 -17.71
N ASP A 8 -5.20 -0.77 -16.49
CA ASP A 8 -6.08 -1.16 -15.41
C ASP A 8 -7.15 -0.08 -15.12
N GLY A 9 -8.38 -0.50 -14.83
CA GLY A 9 -9.55 0.38 -14.69
C GLY A 9 -10.23 0.81 -16.00
N ILE A 10 -9.77 0.30 -17.16
CA ILE A 10 -10.51 0.42 -18.42
C ILE A 10 -11.59 -0.65 -18.51
N GLN A 11 -12.81 -0.24 -18.85
CA GLN A 11 -13.91 -1.15 -19.14
C GLN A 11 -14.37 -0.97 -20.58
N ILE A 12 -14.62 -2.08 -21.26
CA ILE A 12 -14.99 -2.11 -22.68
C ILE A 12 -16.36 -2.78 -22.79
N PHE A 13 -17.28 -2.12 -23.47
CA PHE A 13 -18.65 -2.57 -23.66
C PHE A 13 -19.00 -2.56 -25.15
N GLU A 14 -19.90 -3.44 -25.55
CA GLU A 14 -20.68 -3.26 -26.78
C GLU A 14 -21.97 -2.52 -26.45
N SER A 15 -22.41 -1.62 -27.35
CA SER A 15 -23.73 -1.01 -27.23
C SER A 15 -24.83 -2.07 -27.36
N SER A 16 -26.02 -1.77 -26.85
CA SER A 16 -27.17 -2.70 -26.91
C SER A 16 -27.55 -3.11 -28.33
N ASN A 17 -27.29 -2.27 -29.32
CA ASN A 17 -27.50 -2.54 -30.74
C ASN A 17 -26.26 -3.10 -31.46
N LEU A 18 -25.16 -3.36 -30.75
CA LEU A 18 -23.88 -3.86 -31.27
C LEU A 18 -23.18 -2.95 -32.30
N GLU A 19 -23.68 -1.74 -32.54
CA GLU A 19 -23.11 -0.81 -33.51
C GLU A 19 -21.89 -0.06 -32.98
N LYS A 20 -21.64 -0.06 -31.67
CA LYS A 20 -20.59 0.74 -31.04
C LYS A 20 -19.82 -0.03 -29.98
N ILE A 21 -18.52 0.27 -29.90
CA ILE A 21 -17.66 -0.08 -28.77
C ILE A 21 -17.57 1.14 -27.85
N VAL A 22 -17.92 0.96 -26.59
CA VAL A 22 -17.86 1.99 -25.55
C VAL A 22 -16.72 1.65 -24.59
N ILE A 23 -15.71 2.50 -24.53
CA ILE A 23 -14.57 2.37 -23.62
C ILE A 23 -14.73 3.40 -22.51
N ARG A 24 -14.72 2.95 -21.26
CA ARG A 24 -14.81 3.80 -20.07
C ARG A 24 -13.51 3.71 -19.28
N ASN A 25 -12.90 4.87 -19.04
CA ASN A 25 -11.76 5.01 -18.15
C ASN A 25 -12.25 5.60 -16.82
N TYR A 26 -12.40 4.75 -15.81
CA TYR A 26 -12.92 5.18 -14.51
C TYR A 26 -11.90 5.94 -13.67
N ARG A 27 -10.60 5.85 -14.00
CA ARG A 27 -9.56 6.62 -13.30
C ARG A 27 -9.64 8.12 -13.58
N ASN A 28 -10.15 8.51 -14.75
CA ASN A 28 -10.30 9.91 -15.14
C ASN A 28 -11.72 10.30 -15.61
N GLY A 29 -12.69 9.39 -15.51
CA GLY A 29 -14.08 9.60 -15.91
C GLY A 29 -14.32 9.68 -17.43
N LYS A 30 -13.32 9.43 -18.28
CA LYS A 30 -13.44 9.58 -19.73
C LYS A 30 -14.26 8.44 -20.34
N LYS A 31 -15.23 8.79 -21.17
CA LYS A 31 -16.01 7.85 -22.00
C LYS A 31 -15.69 8.08 -23.47
N ILE A 32 -15.28 7.02 -24.16
CA ILE A 32 -14.95 7.02 -25.58
C ILE A 32 -15.93 6.07 -26.26
N THR A 33 -16.53 6.51 -27.35
CA THR A 33 -17.45 5.70 -28.13
C THR A 33 -16.92 5.65 -29.56
N ILE A 34 -16.76 4.45 -30.08
CA ILE A 34 -16.20 4.17 -31.40
C ILE A 34 -17.20 3.30 -32.14
N ASP A 35 -17.37 3.50 -33.44
CA ASP A 35 -18.18 2.59 -34.25
C ASP A 35 -17.59 1.18 -34.20
N HIS A 36 -18.46 0.18 -34.14
CA HIS A 36 -18.06 -1.21 -34.00
C HIS A 36 -17.29 -1.64 -35.23
N GLN A 37 -16.11 -2.19 -34.98
CA GLN A 37 -15.32 -2.85 -36.00
C GLN A 37 -14.85 -4.18 -35.42
N PRO A 38 -15.09 -5.32 -36.11
CA PRO A 38 -14.69 -6.63 -35.62
C PRO A 38 -13.19 -6.71 -35.28
N LEU A 39 -12.35 -6.06 -36.10
CA LEU A 39 -10.90 -6.00 -35.92
C LEU A 39 -10.51 -5.24 -34.64
N LEU A 40 -11.20 -4.13 -34.36
CA LEU A 40 -10.97 -3.31 -33.16
C LEU A 40 -11.34 -4.07 -31.89
N LYS A 41 -12.48 -4.78 -31.90
CA LYS A 41 -12.89 -5.65 -30.80
C LYS A 41 -11.85 -6.74 -30.53
N LYS A 42 -11.41 -7.46 -31.58
CA LYS A 42 -10.39 -8.49 -31.45
C LYS A 42 -9.07 -7.94 -30.90
N LEU A 43 -8.63 -6.76 -31.38
CA LEU A 43 -7.42 -6.11 -30.90
C LEU A 43 -7.53 -5.76 -29.41
N LEU A 44 -8.63 -5.13 -29.00
CA LEU A 44 -8.86 -4.76 -27.60
C LEU A 44 -8.85 -6.00 -26.69
N LEU A 45 -9.54 -7.08 -27.07
CA LEU A 45 -9.50 -8.33 -26.30
C LEU A 45 -8.10 -8.96 -26.25
N PHE A 46 -7.34 -8.90 -27.35
CA PHE A 46 -5.99 -9.46 -27.38
C PHE A 46 -4.98 -8.70 -26.51
N LEU A 47 -5.23 -7.40 -26.29
CA LEU A 47 -4.44 -6.52 -25.43
C LEU A 47 -4.81 -6.60 -23.94
N GLU A 48 -5.66 -7.54 -23.53
CA GLU A 48 -5.95 -7.80 -22.10
C GLU A 48 -4.68 -8.18 -21.32
N VAL A 49 -3.76 -8.88 -21.98
CA VAL A 49 -2.43 -9.22 -21.46
C VAL A 49 -1.34 -8.52 -22.29
N PRO A 50 -0.12 -8.32 -21.75
CA PRO A 50 0.96 -7.66 -22.50
C PRO A 50 1.30 -8.38 -23.81
N LYS A 51 1.29 -7.65 -24.94
CA LYS A 51 1.62 -8.16 -26.28
C LYS A 51 2.65 -7.30 -26.99
N ARG A 52 3.51 -7.92 -27.78
CA ARG A 52 4.42 -7.22 -28.71
C ARG A 52 3.73 -6.87 -30.02
N GLU A 53 4.28 -5.91 -30.76
CA GLU A 53 3.76 -5.55 -32.10
C GLU A 53 3.72 -6.78 -33.03
N GLU A 54 4.75 -7.64 -33.01
CA GLU A 54 4.78 -8.81 -33.89
C GLU A 54 3.71 -9.84 -33.54
N GLU A 55 3.42 -10.02 -32.24
CA GLU A 55 2.35 -10.93 -31.79
C GLU A 55 0.97 -10.44 -32.22
N ILE A 56 0.75 -9.11 -32.17
CA ILE A 56 -0.50 -8.49 -32.61
C ILE A 56 -0.69 -8.67 -34.12
N LEU A 57 0.36 -8.44 -34.91
CA LEU A 57 0.30 -8.60 -36.37
C LEU A 57 0.13 -10.07 -36.79
N LEU A 58 0.69 -11.01 -36.02
CA LEU A 58 0.47 -12.44 -36.24
C LEU A 58 -0.99 -12.83 -35.95
N TYR A 59 -1.59 -12.27 -34.89
CA TYR A 59 -2.97 -12.53 -34.49
C TYR A 59 -4.01 -11.85 -35.41
N LEU A 60 -3.67 -10.67 -35.94
CA LEU A 60 -4.51 -9.85 -36.82
C LEU A 60 -3.75 -9.53 -38.12
N PRO A 61 -3.59 -10.51 -39.02
CA PRO A 61 -2.83 -10.33 -40.25
C PRO A 61 -3.47 -9.32 -41.21
N GLU A 62 -4.74 -8.94 -41.01
CA GLU A 62 -5.40 -7.91 -41.80
C GLU A 62 -4.89 -6.49 -41.48
N LEU A 63 -4.16 -6.29 -40.38
CA LEU A 63 -3.60 -4.99 -40.00
C LEU A 63 -2.26 -4.72 -40.68
N SER A 64 -2.14 -3.58 -41.34
CA SER A 64 -0.83 -3.06 -41.73
C SER A 64 -0.04 -2.55 -40.53
N ASN A 65 1.28 -2.66 -40.57
CA ASN A 65 2.20 -2.08 -39.57
C ASN A 65 1.91 -0.60 -39.29
N LYS A 66 1.65 0.19 -40.34
CA LYS A 66 1.36 1.62 -40.24
C LYS A 66 0.05 1.87 -39.49
N THR A 67 -0.99 1.09 -39.80
CA THR A 67 -2.30 1.19 -39.15
C THR A 67 -2.19 0.81 -37.68
N LEU A 68 -1.54 -0.31 -37.36
CA LEU A 68 -1.36 -0.77 -35.97
C LEU A 68 -0.68 0.31 -35.12
N ARG A 69 0.46 0.85 -35.58
CA ARG A 69 1.18 1.88 -34.85
C ARG A 69 0.37 3.15 -34.63
N SER A 70 -0.43 3.55 -35.62
CA SER A 70 -1.34 4.70 -35.48
C SER A 70 -2.41 4.44 -34.40
N VAL A 71 -3.03 3.26 -34.41
CA VAL A 71 -4.03 2.85 -33.41
C VAL A 71 -3.43 2.80 -32.01
N LEU A 72 -2.27 2.13 -31.85
CA LEU A 72 -1.57 2.05 -30.55
C LEU A 72 -1.20 3.45 -30.03
N THR A 73 -0.71 4.34 -30.91
CA THR A 73 -0.39 5.73 -30.54
C THR A 73 -1.61 6.50 -30.08
N ASN A 74 -2.75 6.37 -30.77
CA ASN A 74 -4.01 6.98 -30.36
C ASN A 74 -4.53 6.39 -29.04
N PHE A 75 -4.43 5.08 -28.84
CA PHE A 75 -4.85 4.46 -27.59
C PHE A 75 -3.99 4.89 -26.41
N MET A 76 -2.68 5.07 -26.60
CA MET A 76 -1.79 5.63 -25.59
C MET A 76 -2.15 7.09 -25.27
N SER A 77 -2.38 7.94 -26.27
CA SER A 77 -2.77 9.35 -26.03
C SER A 77 -4.12 9.49 -25.33
N LEU A 78 -5.00 8.50 -25.47
CA LEU A 78 -6.29 8.42 -24.80
C LEU A 78 -6.23 7.74 -23.42
N ASN A 79 -5.05 7.31 -22.96
CA ASN A 79 -4.84 6.53 -21.74
C ASN A 79 -5.67 5.23 -21.70
N ILE A 80 -5.92 4.61 -22.85
CA ILE A 80 -6.61 3.31 -22.96
C ILE A 80 -5.61 2.17 -22.75
N ILE A 81 -4.41 2.29 -23.30
CA ILE A 81 -3.33 1.31 -23.16
C ILE A 81 -2.08 1.98 -22.59
N HIS A 82 -1.21 1.20 -21.98
CA HIS A 82 0.16 1.61 -21.70
C HIS A 82 1.14 0.83 -22.58
N CYS A 83 2.34 1.38 -22.71
CA CYS A 83 3.47 0.75 -23.35
C CYS A 83 4.59 0.63 -22.30
N GLN A 84 5.14 -0.57 -22.16
CA GLN A 84 6.23 -0.85 -21.23
C GLN A 84 7.35 -1.61 -21.93
N ASP A 85 8.60 -1.32 -21.58
CA ASP A 85 9.77 -1.98 -22.19
C ASP A 85 10.07 -3.36 -21.58
N THR A 86 9.50 -3.64 -20.41
CA THR A 86 9.62 -4.89 -19.66
C THR A 86 8.26 -5.29 -19.11
N LEU A 87 8.01 -6.59 -18.95
CA LEU A 87 6.84 -7.07 -18.21
C LEU A 87 6.92 -6.49 -16.79
N ILE A 88 5.84 -5.90 -16.28
CA ILE A 88 5.72 -5.63 -14.83
C ILE A 88 5.70 -6.97 -14.13
N ILE A 89 6.87 -7.45 -13.75
CA ILE A 89 7.00 -8.49 -12.74
C ILE A 89 6.67 -7.77 -11.44
N HIS A 90 5.59 -8.18 -10.77
CA HIS A 90 5.35 -7.74 -9.40
C HIS A 90 6.55 -8.17 -8.55
N LYS A 91 7.49 -7.24 -8.36
CA LYS A 91 8.68 -7.45 -7.53
C LYS A 91 8.19 -7.93 -6.18
N LYS A 92 8.79 -9.01 -5.69
CA LYS A 92 8.54 -9.44 -4.32
C LYS A 92 8.93 -8.31 -3.37
N ILE A 93 8.02 -7.90 -2.49
CA ILE A 93 8.24 -6.81 -1.54
C ILE A 93 8.45 -7.39 -0.14
N ASN A 94 9.56 -7.04 0.50
CA ASN A 94 9.84 -7.40 1.89
C ASN A 94 9.26 -6.33 2.82
N ILE A 95 8.19 -6.67 3.56
CA ILE A 95 7.46 -5.72 4.40
C ILE A 95 7.74 -6.03 5.88
N LEU A 96 8.26 -5.05 6.62
CA LEU A 96 8.44 -5.12 8.06
C LEU A 96 7.27 -4.44 8.77
N ILE A 97 6.56 -5.18 9.64
CA ILE A 97 5.51 -4.66 10.51
C ILE A 97 6.03 -4.65 11.94
N ILE A 98 6.05 -3.47 12.56
CA ILE A 98 6.48 -3.27 13.94
C ILE A 98 5.24 -3.11 14.82
N GLY A 99 4.99 -4.08 15.70
CA GLY A 99 3.80 -4.15 16.54
C GLY A 99 2.66 -4.93 15.87
N LEU A 100 2.09 -5.87 16.61
CA LEU A 100 0.96 -6.74 16.26
C LEU A 100 -0.18 -6.61 17.28
N GLY A 101 -0.37 -5.41 17.83
CA GLY A 101 -1.58 -5.06 18.58
C GLY A 101 -2.82 -5.00 17.67
N THR A 102 -3.81 -4.18 18.01
CA THR A 102 -5.03 -4.02 17.20
C THR A 102 -4.70 -3.70 15.74
N THR A 103 -4.06 -2.57 15.47
CA THR A 103 -3.79 -2.11 14.10
C THR A 103 -2.86 -3.05 13.33
N GLY A 104 -1.71 -3.38 13.91
CA GLY A 104 -0.70 -4.21 13.26
C GLY A 104 -1.17 -5.64 13.00
N GLY A 105 -1.99 -6.20 13.91
CA GLY A 105 -2.59 -7.51 13.74
C GLY A 105 -3.56 -7.56 12.55
N TYR A 106 -4.50 -6.61 12.46
CA TYR A 106 -5.42 -6.54 11.32
C TYR A 106 -4.69 -6.28 10.00
N LEU A 107 -3.67 -5.43 10.00
CA LEU A 107 -2.83 -5.18 8.84
C LEU A 107 -2.10 -6.44 8.37
N ALA A 108 -1.46 -7.17 9.28
CA ALA A 108 -0.76 -8.41 8.97
C ALA A 108 -1.73 -9.49 8.43
N ASP A 109 -2.92 -9.63 9.03
CA ASP A 109 -3.95 -10.58 8.57
C ASP A 109 -4.44 -10.24 7.16
N GLY A 110 -4.73 -8.96 6.91
CA GLY A 110 -5.12 -8.46 5.58
C GLY A 110 -4.03 -8.68 4.52
N LEU A 111 -2.77 -8.39 4.84
CA LEU A 111 -1.64 -8.63 3.94
C LEU A 111 -1.45 -10.12 3.65
N CYS A 112 -1.57 -10.99 4.66
CA CYS A 112 -1.49 -12.44 4.46
C CYS A 112 -2.61 -12.98 3.55
N ARG A 113 -3.82 -12.42 3.66
CA ARG A 113 -4.97 -12.77 2.82
C ARG A 113 -4.95 -12.14 1.42
N SER A 114 -4.10 -11.15 1.19
CA SER A 114 -3.96 -10.50 -0.11
C SER A 114 -3.13 -11.34 -1.09
N ASN A 115 -3.31 -11.10 -2.39
CA ASN A 115 -2.47 -11.67 -3.46
C ASN A 115 -1.21 -10.84 -3.74
N ILE A 116 -0.73 -10.07 -2.77
CA ILE A 116 0.50 -9.30 -2.91
C ILE A 116 1.69 -10.27 -2.81
N ASN A 117 2.55 -10.28 -3.83
CA ASN A 117 3.82 -11.00 -3.80
C ASN A 117 4.74 -10.35 -2.76
N SER A 118 4.65 -10.80 -1.51
CA SER A 118 5.36 -10.20 -0.39
C SER A 118 5.89 -11.25 0.57
N LYS A 119 6.97 -10.89 1.26
CA LYS A 119 7.45 -11.59 2.44
C LYS A 119 7.26 -10.68 3.64
N LEU A 120 6.63 -11.19 4.68
CA LEU A 120 6.34 -10.43 5.88
C LEU A 120 7.39 -10.68 6.95
N PHE A 121 7.85 -9.60 7.55
CA PHE A 121 8.71 -9.59 8.71
C PHE A 121 7.90 -9.00 9.86
N LEU A 122 7.58 -9.81 10.86
CA LEU A 122 6.70 -9.40 11.95
C LEU A 122 7.51 -9.23 13.23
N LEU A 123 7.42 -8.07 13.86
CA LEU A 123 8.15 -7.74 15.07
C LEU A 123 7.18 -7.40 16.19
N ASP A 124 7.08 -8.26 17.19
CA ASP A 124 6.33 -8.04 18.41
C ASP A 124 6.84 -9.01 19.49
N LYS A 125 7.00 -8.54 20.74
CA LYS A 125 7.48 -9.35 21.86
C LYS A 125 6.33 -9.86 22.74
N ASP A 126 5.14 -9.31 22.62
CA ASP A 126 4.01 -9.63 23.47
C ASP A 126 3.46 -11.03 23.20
N ARG A 127 2.83 -11.56 24.24
CA ARG A 127 1.94 -12.71 24.16
C ARG A 127 0.49 -12.23 24.08
N VAL A 128 -0.37 -13.06 23.53
CA VAL A 128 -1.82 -12.81 23.54
C VAL A 128 -2.33 -12.88 24.97
N ASP A 129 -2.98 -11.81 25.40
CA ASP A 129 -3.64 -11.70 26.70
C ASP A 129 -5.17 -11.80 26.54
N GLU A 130 -5.88 -12.19 27.59
CA GLU A 130 -7.36 -12.25 27.58
C GLU A 130 -8.00 -10.93 27.12
N THR A 131 -7.44 -9.79 27.54
CA THR A 131 -7.90 -8.44 27.15
C THR A 131 -7.70 -8.13 25.66
N ASN A 132 -6.96 -8.97 24.92
CA ASN A 132 -6.70 -8.77 23.50
C ASN A 132 -7.83 -9.37 22.63
N VAL A 133 -8.47 -10.46 23.06
CA VAL A 133 -9.49 -11.20 22.27
C VAL A 133 -10.68 -10.32 21.88
N GLY A 134 -11.05 -9.33 22.71
CA GLY A 134 -12.16 -8.42 22.42
C GLY A 134 -11.85 -7.24 21.49
N ARG A 135 -10.58 -7.01 21.13
CA ARG A 135 -10.16 -5.80 20.38
C ARG A 135 -9.06 -6.04 19.34
N GLN A 136 -8.54 -7.25 19.23
CA GLN A 136 -7.48 -7.66 18.31
C GLN A 136 -7.93 -8.92 17.55
N ILE A 137 -7.14 -9.36 16.58
CA ILE A 137 -7.47 -10.49 15.69
C ILE A 137 -7.28 -11.88 16.34
N TYR A 138 -6.84 -11.94 17.59
CA TYR A 138 -6.51 -13.18 18.30
C TYR A 138 -7.75 -13.86 18.88
N LEU A 139 -7.72 -15.19 18.90
CA LEU A 139 -8.77 -16.04 19.45
C LEU A 139 -8.45 -16.44 20.90
N ARG A 140 -9.44 -17.02 21.61
CA ARG A 140 -9.23 -17.51 22.98
C ARG A 140 -8.14 -18.59 23.05
N ASP A 141 -8.05 -19.45 22.03
CA ASP A 141 -7.05 -20.52 21.98
C ASP A 141 -5.61 -19.99 21.72
N ASP A 142 -5.50 -18.72 21.33
CA ASP A 142 -4.20 -18.07 21.13
C ASP A 142 -3.61 -17.51 22.45
N ILE A 143 -4.39 -17.46 23.53
CA ILE A 143 -3.98 -16.88 24.81
C ILE A 143 -2.69 -17.54 25.31
N GLY A 144 -1.72 -16.71 25.72
CA GLY A 144 -0.41 -17.13 26.18
C GLY A 144 0.60 -17.41 25.06
N GLN A 145 0.20 -17.51 23.79
CA GLN A 145 1.11 -17.64 22.67
C GLN A 145 1.74 -16.29 22.30
N TYR A 146 2.94 -16.28 21.72
CA TYR A 146 3.49 -15.04 21.17
C TYR A 146 2.66 -14.58 19.99
N LYS A 147 2.33 -13.29 19.96
CA LYS A 147 1.55 -12.68 18.89
C LYS A 147 2.12 -12.99 17.50
N VAL A 148 3.45 -12.86 17.35
CA VAL A 148 4.14 -13.20 16.10
C VAL A 148 4.02 -14.68 15.71
N ASP A 149 4.01 -15.60 16.68
CA ASP A 149 3.95 -17.03 16.42
C ASP A 149 2.54 -17.42 15.95
N VAL A 150 1.49 -16.80 16.50
CA VAL A 150 0.10 -17.00 16.07
C VAL A 150 -0.03 -16.73 14.56
N PHE A 151 0.53 -15.63 14.07
CA PHE A 151 0.53 -15.33 12.62
C PHE A 151 1.30 -16.36 11.81
N LYS A 152 2.48 -16.78 12.28
CA LYS A 152 3.31 -17.77 11.60
C LYS A 152 2.62 -19.14 11.51
N GLN A 153 1.85 -19.52 12.54
CA GLN A 153 1.07 -20.75 12.54
C GLN A 153 -0.18 -20.64 11.65
N LYS A 154 -0.94 -19.55 11.81
CA LYS A 154 -2.20 -19.29 11.10
C LYS A 154 -2.01 -19.19 9.58
N PHE A 155 -0.88 -18.64 9.13
CA PHE A 155 -0.55 -18.41 7.73
C PHE A 155 0.71 -19.17 7.31
N SER A 156 0.72 -20.48 7.55
CA SER A 156 1.86 -21.35 7.29
C SER A 156 2.26 -21.49 5.82
N ASP A 157 1.35 -21.18 4.89
CA ASP A 157 1.57 -21.12 3.44
C ASP A 157 2.24 -19.82 2.98
N LYS A 158 2.34 -18.81 3.85
CA LYS A 158 2.92 -17.50 3.56
C LYS A 158 4.38 -17.41 4.02
N GLU A 159 5.16 -16.59 3.33
CA GLU A 159 6.53 -16.31 3.73
C GLU A 159 6.58 -15.30 4.88
N ILE A 160 6.61 -15.81 6.11
CA ILE A 160 6.64 -15.00 7.33
C ILE A 160 7.91 -15.28 8.14
N LYS A 161 8.67 -14.22 8.45
CA LYS A 161 9.77 -14.24 9.42
C LYS A 161 9.37 -13.43 10.64
N VAL A 162 9.60 -13.99 11.83
CA VAL A 162 9.16 -13.39 13.10
C VAL A 162 10.34 -12.96 13.96
N PHE A 163 10.17 -11.86 14.69
CA PHE A 163 11.12 -11.33 15.66
C PHE A 163 10.42 -11.04 16.99
N LYS A 164 10.79 -11.76 18.04
CA LYS A 164 10.24 -11.63 19.40
C LYS A 164 10.99 -10.57 20.22
N ILE A 165 11.03 -9.35 19.71
CA ILE A 165 11.79 -8.23 20.28
C ILE A 165 10.95 -6.95 20.27
N PHE A 166 11.41 -5.95 21.01
CA PHE A 166 10.99 -4.56 20.80
C PHE A 166 12.11 -3.79 20.10
N ILE A 167 11.76 -2.76 19.33
CA ILE A 167 12.72 -1.83 18.76
C ILE A 167 12.90 -0.68 19.75
N ASN A 168 14.04 -0.70 20.45
CA ASN A 168 14.38 0.34 21.42
C ASN A 168 15.47 1.28 20.91
N SER A 169 16.13 0.95 19.79
CA SER A 169 17.20 1.75 19.22
C SER A 169 17.17 1.78 17.70
N LYS A 170 17.71 2.87 17.12
CA LYS A 170 17.89 3.01 15.67
C LYS A 170 18.77 1.90 15.08
N LYS A 171 19.81 1.51 15.82
CA LYS A 171 20.77 0.49 15.41
C LYS A 171 20.12 -0.89 15.23
N ASP A 172 19.17 -1.23 16.09
CA ASP A 172 18.45 -2.52 16.00
C ASP A 172 17.60 -2.59 14.74
N LEU A 173 16.82 -1.52 14.49
CA LEU A 173 15.99 -1.43 13.29
C LEU A 173 16.85 -1.42 12.01
N GLU A 174 17.91 -0.62 11.99
CA GLU A 174 18.84 -0.53 10.86
C GLU A 174 19.45 -1.89 10.52
N LYS A 175 19.88 -2.65 11.55
CA LYS A 175 20.45 -3.98 11.38
C LYS A 175 19.45 -4.95 10.77
N ILE A 176 18.18 -4.91 11.21
CA ILE A 176 17.11 -5.77 10.67
C ILE A 176 16.83 -5.37 9.22
N CYS A 177 16.64 -4.08 8.94
CA CYS A 177 16.37 -3.59 7.59
C CYS A 177 17.46 -4.00 6.59
N LYS A 178 18.74 -3.80 6.94
CA LYS A 178 19.88 -4.19 6.09
C LYS A 178 20.01 -5.70 5.93
N ARG A 179 19.91 -6.47 7.02
CA ARG A 179 20.13 -7.92 6.98
C ARG A 179 19.03 -8.65 6.21
N GLU A 180 17.79 -8.20 6.35
CA GLU A 180 16.63 -8.86 5.73
C GLU A 180 16.26 -8.25 4.37
N GLY A 181 16.86 -7.12 3.99
CA GLY A 181 16.57 -6.42 2.74
C GLY A 181 15.13 -5.90 2.70
N ILE A 182 14.73 -5.12 3.70
CA ILE A 182 13.36 -4.60 3.83
C ILE A 182 13.10 -3.51 2.79
N ASP A 183 11.98 -3.61 2.07
CA ASP A 183 11.52 -2.65 1.06
C ASP A 183 10.46 -1.67 1.60
N LEU A 184 9.76 -2.01 2.69
CA LEU A 184 8.73 -1.17 3.32
C LEU A 184 8.69 -1.42 4.83
N VAL A 185 8.66 -0.35 5.63
CA VAL A 185 8.46 -0.44 7.08
C VAL A 185 7.09 0.13 7.46
N ILE A 186 6.32 -0.60 8.27
CA ILE A 186 5.03 -0.13 8.78
C ILE A 186 5.09 -0.17 10.32
N GLN A 187 5.07 1.01 10.93
CA GLN A 187 5.06 1.16 12.38
C GLN A 187 3.60 1.11 12.87
N CYS A 188 3.31 0.17 13.77
CA CYS A 188 2.02 -0.03 14.42
C CYS A 188 2.14 -0.26 15.94
N GLY A 189 3.36 -0.19 16.48
CA GLY A 189 3.68 -0.46 17.87
C GLY A 189 3.68 0.78 18.75
N ASP A 190 3.46 0.60 20.04
CA ASP A 190 3.37 1.69 21.02
C ASP A 190 4.57 1.76 21.97
N SER A 191 5.52 0.83 21.88
CA SER A 191 6.68 0.75 22.77
C SER A 191 7.97 1.06 21.99
N PRO A 192 8.87 1.92 22.50
CA PRO A 192 8.88 2.57 23.84
C PRO A 192 7.83 3.69 24.04
N SER A 193 7.50 4.42 22.98
CA SER A 193 6.27 5.21 22.83
C SER A 193 5.93 5.25 21.34
N PRO A 194 4.67 5.46 20.92
CA PRO A 194 4.34 5.57 19.49
C PRO A 194 5.18 6.64 18.79
N ARG A 195 5.49 7.71 19.51
CA ARG A 195 6.23 8.86 19.02
C ARG A 195 7.72 8.62 18.89
N GLU A 196 8.35 8.04 19.91
CA GLU A 196 9.78 7.69 19.84
C GLU A 196 10.03 6.62 18.79
N LEU A 197 9.15 5.61 18.72
CA LEU A 197 9.22 4.60 17.70
C LEU A 197 9.05 5.19 16.30
N GLY A 198 8.10 6.11 16.11
CA GLY A 198 7.96 6.88 14.87
C GLY A 198 9.23 7.64 14.49
N LYS A 199 9.90 8.31 15.44
CA LYS A 199 11.19 8.97 15.22
C LYS A 199 12.30 8.00 14.82
N ILE A 200 12.35 6.82 15.45
CA ILE A 200 13.31 5.76 15.10
C ILE A 200 13.08 5.29 13.67
N VAL A 201 11.83 4.97 13.32
CA VAL A 201 11.45 4.53 11.96
C VAL A 201 11.80 5.60 10.94
N ASN A 202 11.35 6.84 11.13
CA ASN A 202 11.66 7.96 10.25
C ASN A 202 13.18 8.09 10.01
N THR A 203 13.99 8.18 11.08
CA THR A 203 15.44 8.38 10.91
C THR A 203 16.09 7.24 10.12
N VAL A 204 15.76 5.99 10.48
CA VAL A 204 16.38 4.82 9.85
C VAL A 204 15.92 4.68 8.41
N CYS A 205 14.63 4.86 8.14
CA CYS A 205 14.07 4.71 6.81
C CYS A 205 14.52 5.82 5.86
N ASP A 206 14.64 7.06 6.33
CA ASP A 206 15.24 8.16 5.56
C ASP A 206 16.73 7.88 5.26
N THR A 207 17.48 7.36 6.24
CA THR A 207 18.90 7.01 6.04
C THR A 207 19.07 5.89 5.02
N LEU A 208 18.21 4.87 5.07
CA LEU A 208 18.29 3.69 4.21
C LEU A 208 17.52 3.82 2.90
N GLN A 209 16.83 4.94 2.68
CA GLN A 209 15.97 5.17 1.52
C GLN A 209 14.88 4.10 1.37
N ILE A 210 14.28 3.72 2.50
CA ILE A 210 13.15 2.78 2.57
C ILE A 210 11.84 3.56 2.77
N PRO A 211 10.81 3.38 1.93
CA PRO A 211 9.46 3.89 2.21
C PRO A 211 8.90 3.38 3.53
N TYR A 212 8.12 4.19 4.24
CA TYR A 212 7.54 3.77 5.51
C TYR A 212 6.16 4.38 5.77
N ILE A 213 5.39 3.69 6.60
CA ILE A 213 4.10 4.15 7.11
C ILE A 213 4.21 4.28 8.63
N VAL A 214 3.82 5.43 9.16
CA VAL A 214 3.65 5.62 10.61
C VAL A 214 2.18 5.54 10.93
N ASN A 215 1.79 4.54 11.73
CA ASN A 215 0.42 4.35 12.17
C ASN A 215 0.42 4.26 13.70
N THR A 216 0.10 5.38 14.33
CA THR A 216 0.09 5.52 15.79
C THR A 216 -1.12 4.84 16.45
N GLY A 217 -1.99 4.19 15.67
CA GLY A 217 -3.14 3.45 16.17
C GLY A 217 -4.36 4.35 16.32
N TYR A 218 -4.88 4.46 17.53
CA TYR A 218 -6.06 5.26 17.83
C TYR A 218 -5.88 5.99 19.18
N MET A 219 -6.50 7.15 19.29
CA MET A 219 -6.55 7.94 20.53
C MET A 219 -8.01 8.03 20.96
N SER A 220 -8.40 7.24 21.97
CA SER A 220 -9.80 7.11 22.38
C SER A 220 -10.70 6.68 21.19
N ASN A 221 -11.62 7.54 20.76
CA ASN A 221 -12.57 7.34 19.67
C ASN A 221 -12.08 7.95 18.34
N VAL A 222 -10.80 8.31 18.26
CA VAL A 222 -10.19 8.97 17.10
C VAL A 222 -9.18 8.05 16.47
N VAL A 223 -9.30 7.84 15.16
CA VAL A 223 -8.31 7.10 14.37
C VAL A 223 -7.58 8.10 13.47
N PRO A 224 -6.31 8.45 13.74
CA PRO A 224 -5.51 9.21 12.79
C PRO A 224 -5.36 8.44 11.48
N LEU A 225 -5.39 9.16 10.36
CA LEU A 225 -5.07 8.57 9.07
C LEU A 225 -3.57 8.24 9.04
N PRO A 226 -3.17 7.00 8.68
CA PRO A 226 -1.77 6.66 8.56
C PRO A 226 -1.11 7.49 7.47
N GLU A 227 0.10 7.99 7.75
CA GLU A 227 0.87 8.76 6.78
C GLU A 227 1.87 7.85 6.06
N PHE A 228 1.88 7.91 4.73
CA PHE A 228 2.85 7.23 3.88
C PHE A 228 3.97 8.18 3.50
N TYR A 229 5.20 7.80 3.83
CA TYR A 229 6.39 8.59 3.57
C TYR A 229 7.26 7.87 2.54
N TYR A 230 7.64 8.62 1.51
CA TYR A 230 8.65 8.20 0.55
C TYR A 230 9.93 9.00 0.81
N PRO A 231 11.04 8.34 1.17
CA PRO A 231 12.28 9.03 1.52
C PRO A 231 12.77 9.88 0.35
N ASN A 232 13.30 11.06 0.67
CA ASN A 232 13.75 12.11 -0.26
C ASN A 232 12.68 12.81 -1.11
N ASN A 233 11.40 12.43 -1.04
CA ASN A 233 10.32 13.32 -1.48
C ASN A 233 9.91 14.22 -0.31
N ARG A 234 10.31 15.50 -0.35
CA ARG A 234 9.82 16.49 0.62
C ARG A 234 8.31 16.64 0.46
N TYR A 235 7.55 16.03 1.35
CA TYR A 235 6.15 16.38 1.56
C TYR A 235 6.10 17.77 2.20
N ASN A 236 5.97 18.82 1.38
CA ASN A 236 5.65 20.15 1.88
C ASN A 236 4.15 20.19 2.20
N PHE A 237 3.79 19.77 3.41
CA PHE A 237 2.50 20.16 3.97
C PHE A 237 2.64 21.64 4.40
N ASN A 238 2.08 22.55 3.60
CA ASN A 238 2.07 23.99 3.93
C ASN A 238 1.09 24.24 5.09
N TYR A 239 1.45 23.84 6.30
CA TYR A 239 0.78 24.29 7.53
C TYR A 239 1.73 25.19 8.31
N LYS A 240 1.39 26.47 8.43
CA LYS A 240 2.14 27.42 9.26
C LYS A 240 1.84 27.10 10.72
N HIS A 241 2.72 26.33 11.37
CA HIS A 241 2.70 26.21 12.82
C HIS A 241 3.15 27.56 13.42
N GLN A 242 2.26 28.23 14.14
CA GLN A 242 2.67 29.23 15.12
C GLN A 242 3.09 28.45 16.37
N PHE A 243 4.38 28.46 16.70
CA PHE A 243 4.88 27.93 17.95
C PHE A 243 4.69 29.00 19.04
N SER A 244 4.13 28.61 20.19
CA SER A 244 4.15 29.40 21.41
C SER A 244 4.98 28.66 22.47
N ASP A 245 5.86 29.36 23.19
CA ASP A 245 6.73 28.81 24.25
C ASP A 245 5.98 28.58 25.58
N GLU A 246 4.70 28.23 25.50
CA GLU A 246 3.81 28.16 26.65
C GLU A 246 3.83 26.78 27.32
N LYS A 247 3.82 26.76 28.66
CA LYS A 247 3.76 25.52 29.44
C LYS A 247 2.30 25.09 29.62
N LEU A 248 1.95 23.90 29.11
CA LEU A 248 0.63 23.31 29.30
C LEU A 248 0.37 23.02 30.79
N LEU A 249 -0.65 23.67 31.36
CA LEU A 249 -1.06 23.47 32.75
C LEU A 249 -2.06 22.32 32.91
N PHE A 250 -3.03 22.20 31.99
CA PHE A 250 -3.96 21.07 31.88
C PHE A 250 -4.61 21.05 30.48
N SER A 251 -5.04 19.88 30.00
CA SER A 251 -5.86 19.73 28.79
C SER A 251 -6.90 18.63 29.01
N GLN A 252 -7.95 18.60 28.19
CA GLN A 252 -8.99 17.56 28.20
C GLN A 252 -9.57 17.33 29.61
N VAL A 253 -10.25 18.35 30.15
CA VAL A 253 -10.82 18.38 31.52
C VAL A 253 -11.70 17.15 31.83
N LEU A 254 -12.33 16.55 30.81
CA LEU A 254 -13.17 15.35 30.92
C LEU A 254 -12.45 14.05 30.51
N SER A 255 -11.13 14.08 30.37
CA SER A 255 -10.30 13.00 29.81
C SER A 255 -10.73 12.57 28.40
N LYS A 256 -11.39 13.46 27.65
CA LYS A 256 -11.85 13.23 26.27
C LYS A 256 -11.43 14.41 25.39
N ALA A 257 -10.88 14.11 24.22
CA ALA A 257 -10.65 15.09 23.18
C ALA A 257 -11.97 15.45 22.48
N ASP A 258 -12.20 16.73 22.23
CA ASP A 258 -13.31 17.18 21.37
C ASP A 258 -13.09 16.66 19.93
N TYR A 259 -14.16 16.21 19.27
CA TYR A 259 -14.07 15.66 17.92
C TYR A 259 -13.56 16.68 16.90
N MET A 260 -13.78 17.98 17.12
CA MET A 260 -13.27 19.05 16.27
C MET A 260 -11.74 19.23 16.42
N VAL A 261 -11.19 18.90 17.58
CA VAL A 261 -9.74 18.90 17.84
C VAL A 261 -9.08 17.64 17.25
N ALA A 262 -9.81 16.52 17.26
CA ALA A 262 -9.38 15.24 16.70
C ALA A 262 -9.27 15.22 15.16
N ILE A 263 -10.05 16.06 14.48
CA ILE A 263 -10.07 16.16 13.01
C ILE A 263 -8.90 17.01 12.47
N GLN A 264 -8.27 17.84 13.31
CA GLN A 264 -7.00 18.43 12.93
C GLN A 264 -5.91 17.36 13.02
N SER A 265 -5.23 17.10 11.90
CA SER A 265 -4.03 16.27 11.79
C SER A 265 -2.97 16.75 12.77
N SER A 266 -3.08 16.23 13.99
CA SER A 266 -2.32 16.61 15.16
C SER A 266 -0.99 15.87 15.14
N PHE A 267 -0.04 16.38 14.36
CA PHE A 267 1.36 16.01 14.50
C PHE A 267 1.92 16.74 15.74
N VAL A 268 1.87 16.10 16.91
CA VAL A 268 2.69 16.53 18.06
C VAL A 268 4.10 15.96 17.85
N MET A 269 4.97 16.76 17.21
CA MET A 269 6.41 16.53 17.22
C MET A 269 7.11 17.68 17.94
N LEU A 270 7.31 17.55 19.27
CA LEU A 270 8.44 18.22 19.94
C LEU A 270 9.73 17.89 19.18
N MET A 271 10.34 18.92 18.61
CA MET A 271 11.77 19.16 18.78
C MET A 271 11.89 20.39 19.67
#